data_AF-A0A3A0F2R0-F1
#
_entry.id   AF-A0A3A0F2R0-F1
#
_cell.length_a   1.000
_cell.length_b   1.000
_cell.length_c   1.000
_cell.angle_alpha   90.00
_cell.angle_beta   90.00
_cell.angle_gamma   90.00
#
_symmetry.space_group_name_H-M   'P 1'
#
loop_
_entity.id
_entity.type
_entity.pdbx_description
1 polymer ?
#
loop_
_entity_poly.entity_id
_entity_poly.type
_entity_poly.pdbx_seq_one_letter_code
_entity_poly.pdbx_strand_id
1 'polypeptide(L)'
;MNRKVDPIQASVLHRRLKSITEEMGLTLLRTTRSPILNEARDFVTGLYDAQGRMLEQTEYIPVLAFALQPACEQVIAHFGDDIHEGDVILHNDVFSGGNQNNDVAVFRPIFRSGKLFAWAACKGHQADIGGAQAGGYNPEAREVWQEALRIPPLKVYERGTLRRDVWRMVFANIRYPIVEEDIKAQIGATRIGERAMHELF
;
A
#
# COMPACT_ATOMS: atom_id res chain seq x y z
N MET A 1 22.73 16.70 -19.21
CA MET A 1 23.08 15.76 -20.31
C MET A 1 21.86 14.90 -20.56
N ASN A 2 21.21 15.04 -21.71
CA ASN A 2 20.07 14.20 -22.07
C ASN A 2 20.64 12.83 -22.50
N ARG A 3 20.87 11.92 -21.55
CA ARG A 3 21.27 10.54 -21.87
C ARG A 3 20.10 9.94 -22.64
N LYS A 4 20.33 9.66 -23.92
CA LYS A 4 19.36 8.97 -24.77
C LYS A 4 19.08 7.63 -24.11
N VAL A 5 17.85 7.44 -23.62
CA VAL A 5 17.42 6.18 -23.01
C VAL A 5 17.45 5.11 -24.10
N ASP A 6 18.17 4.02 -23.87
CA ASP A 6 18.16 2.88 -24.79
C ASP A 6 16.77 2.22 -24.76
N PRO A 7 16.02 2.22 -25.87
CA PRO A 7 14.67 1.65 -25.90
C PRO A 7 14.65 0.15 -25.57
N ILE A 8 15.72 -0.60 -25.86
CA ILE A 8 15.81 -2.02 -25.52
C ILE A 8 15.93 -2.15 -24.00
N GLN A 9 16.84 -1.41 -23.38
CA GLN A 9 17.00 -1.41 -21.93
C GLN A 9 15.73 -0.96 -21.21
N ALA A 10 15.05 0.08 -21.71
CA ALA A 10 13.79 0.55 -21.15
C ALA A 10 12.69 -0.54 -21.19
N SER A 11 12.58 -1.26 -22.32
CA SER A 11 11.63 -2.37 -22.47
C SER A 11 11.92 -3.52 -21.51
N VAL A 12 13.20 -3.89 -21.35
CA VAL A 12 13.62 -4.93 -20.39
C VAL A 12 13.32 -4.52 -18.95
N LEU A 13 13.62 -3.27 -18.57
CA LEU A 13 13.34 -2.75 -17.23
C LEU A 13 11.83 -2.72 -16.95
N HIS A 14 11.02 -2.22 -17.87
CA HIS A 14 9.57 -2.21 -17.73
C HIS A 14 9.01 -3.63 -17.56
N ARG A 15 9.45 -4.60 -18.37
CA ARG A 15 9.05 -6.02 -18.22
C ARG A 15 9.44 -6.59 -16.85
N ARG A 16 10.62 -6.23 -16.33
CA ARG A 16 11.05 -6.65 -14.99
C ARG A 16 10.19 -6.02 -13.90
N LEU A 17 9.94 -4.72 -13.94
CA LEU A 17 9.06 -4.03 -12.98
C LEU A 17 7.65 -4.65 -13.01
N LYS A 18 7.12 -4.96 -14.19
CA LYS A 18 5.82 -5.64 -14.33
C LYS A 18 5.80 -6.99 -13.65
N SER A 19 6.83 -7.80 -13.88
CA SER A 19 6.95 -9.11 -13.24
C SER A 19 7.01 -8.98 -11.71
N ILE A 20 7.63 -7.93 -11.17
CA ILE A 20 7.71 -7.70 -9.72
C ILE A 20 6.33 -7.36 -9.16
N THR A 21 5.59 -6.44 -9.78
CA THR A 21 4.24 -6.09 -9.30
C THR A 21 3.28 -7.27 -9.43
N GLU A 22 3.40 -8.10 -10.48
CA GLU A 22 2.66 -9.36 -10.59
C GLU A 22 3.01 -10.37 -9.49
N GLU A 23 4.29 -10.50 -9.11
CA GLU A 23 4.71 -11.37 -7.99
C GLU A 23 4.17 -10.88 -6.64
N MET A 24 4.16 -9.56 -6.42
CA MET A 24 3.50 -8.95 -5.26
C MET A 24 2.02 -9.31 -5.22
N GLY A 25 1.32 -9.21 -6.36
CA GLY A 25 -0.10 -9.53 -6.44
C GLY A 25 -0.40 -11.02 -6.26
N LEU A 26 0.42 -11.91 -6.82
CA LEU A 26 0.34 -13.35 -6.57
C LEU A 26 0.55 -13.70 -5.09
N THR A 27 1.40 -12.95 -4.40
CA THR A 27 1.60 -13.09 -2.95
C THR A 27 0.30 -12.77 -2.21
N LEU A 28 -0.38 -11.67 -2.57
CA LEU A 28 -1.67 -11.32 -1.97
C LEU A 28 -2.73 -12.39 -2.20
N LEU A 29 -2.90 -12.85 -3.45
CA LEU A 29 -3.88 -13.89 -3.78
C LEU A 29 -3.70 -15.17 -2.98
N ARG A 30 -2.47 -15.49 -2.56
CA ARG A 30 -2.13 -16.74 -1.85
C ARG A 30 -2.08 -16.60 -0.33
N THR A 31 -1.98 -15.38 0.20
CA THR A 31 -1.72 -15.15 1.63
C THR A 31 -2.79 -14.32 2.33
N THR A 32 -3.63 -13.60 1.58
CA THR A 32 -4.84 -12.97 2.11
C THR A 32 -5.88 -14.03 2.42
N ARG A 33 -6.69 -13.75 3.45
CA ARG A 33 -7.70 -14.66 3.96
C ARG A 33 -9.10 -14.31 3.48
N SER A 34 -9.39 -13.03 3.26
CA SER A 34 -10.74 -12.64 2.85
C SER A 34 -11.02 -12.96 1.37
N PRO A 35 -12.26 -13.39 1.05
CA PRO A 35 -12.70 -13.58 -0.34
C PRO A 35 -12.69 -12.28 -1.15
N ILE A 36 -12.72 -11.12 -0.48
CA ILE A 36 -12.59 -9.81 -1.11
C ILE A 36 -11.25 -9.70 -1.85
N LEU A 37 -10.16 -10.19 -1.24
CA LEU A 37 -8.83 -10.08 -1.82
C LEU A 37 -8.42 -11.32 -2.62
N ASN A 38 -8.69 -12.55 -2.14
CA ASN A 38 -8.21 -13.75 -2.81
C ASN A 38 -9.15 -14.29 -3.92
N GLU A 39 -10.46 -14.00 -3.86
CA GLU A 39 -11.42 -14.44 -4.87
C GLU A 39 -11.88 -13.28 -5.78
N ALA A 40 -12.38 -12.19 -5.20
CA ALA A 40 -12.86 -11.02 -5.94
C ALA A 40 -11.72 -10.13 -6.46
N ARG A 41 -10.53 -10.24 -5.85
CA ARG A 41 -9.29 -9.56 -6.25
C ARG A 41 -9.39 -8.03 -6.19
N ASP A 42 -10.08 -7.53 -5.17
CA ASP A 42 -10.23 -6.10 -4.92
C ASP A 42 -8.96 -5.49 -4.29
N PHE A 43 -7.88 -5.48 -5.08
CA PHE A 43 -6.60 -4.90 -4.70
C PHE A 43 -5.76 -4.47 -5.91
N VAL A 44 -4.70 -3.74 -5.60
CA VAL A 44 -3.68 -3.28 -6.54
C VAL A 44 -2.29 -3.34 -5.90
N THR A 45 -1.27 -3.54 -6.72
CA THR A 45 0.14 -3.52 -6.31
C THR A 45 0.93 -2.62 -7.23
N GLY A 46 1.89 -1.85 -6.70
CA GLY A 46 2.65 -0.91 -7.50
C GLY A 46 4.04 -0.61 -6.97
N LEU A 47 4.86 -0.09 -7.87
CA LEU A 47 6.20 0.43 -7.61
C LEU A 47 6.22 1.91 -7.99
N TYR A 48 6.82 2.74 -7.14
CA TYR A 48 6.91 4.18 -7.32
C TYR A 48 8.36 4.63 -7.11
N ASP A 49 8.77 5.71 -7.77
CA ASP A 49 10.09 6.30 -7.51
C ASP A 49 10.13 7.06 -6.19
N ALA A 50 11.30 7.56 -5.80
CA ALA A 50 11.49 8.29 -4.54
C ALA A 50 10.58 9.53 -4.38
N GLN A 51 10.01 10.07 -5.47
CA GLN A 51 9.08 11.20 -5.44
C GLN A 51 7.60 10.76 -5.45
N GLY A 52 7.33 9.45 -5.41
CA GLY A 52 5.98 8.90 -5.45
C GLY A 52 5.41 8.77 -6.86
N ARG A 53 6.18 9.02 -7.92
CA ARG A 53 5.70 8.87 -9.29
C ARG A 53 5.66 7.39 -9.67
N MET A 54 4.57 6.97 -10.31
CA MET A 54 4.38 5.57 -10.68
C MET A 54 5.47 5.09 -11.66
N LEU A 55 6.11 3.98 -11.31
CA LEU A 55 7.02 3.25 -12.19
C LEU A 55 6.29 2.11 -12.90
N GLU A 56 5.47 1.36 -12.16
CA GLU A 56 4.64 0.27 -12.66
C GLU A 56 3.51 -0.04 -11.67
N GLN A 57 2.37 -0.54 -12.17
CA GLN A 57 1.26 -0.97 -11.36
C GLN A 57 0.58 -2.20 -11.99
N THR A 58 0.15 -3.14 -11.16
CA THR A 58 -0.69 -4.27 -11.58
C THR A 58 -2.03 -4.19 -10.87
N GLU A 59 -3.07 -3.90 -11.66
CA GLU A 59 -4.46 -3.83 -11.25
C GLU A 59 -5.10 -5.21 -11.32
N TYR A 60 -5.77 -5.60 -10.24
CA TYR A 60 -6.66 -6.77 -10.25
C TYR A 60 -8.14 -6.38 -10.29
N ILE A 61 -8.43 -5.12 -9.97
CA ILE A 61 -9.71 -4.44 -10.21
C ILE A 61 -9.46 -3.05 -10.81
N PRO A 62 -10.16 -2.66 -11.90
CA PRO A 62 -9.88 -1.39 -12.58
C PRO A 62 -10.13 -0.13 -11.74
N VAL A 63 -11.01 -0.18 -10.74
CA VAL A 63 -11.37 0.99 -9.91
C VAL A 63 -10.20 1.51 -9.06
N LEU A 64 -9.21 0.66 -8.78
CA LEU A 64 -8.02 1.01 -8.02
C LEU A 64 -6.86 1.49 -8.91
N ALA A 65 -7.08 1.62 -10.22
CA ALA A 65 -6.09 2.21 -11.12
C ALA A 65 -5.69 3.60 -10.61
N PHE A 66 -4.38 3.86 -10.50
CA PHE A 66 -3.81 5.12 -10.01
C PHE A 66 -4.18 5.55 -8.57
N ALA A 67 -4.91 4.74 -7.80
CA ALA A 67 -5.36 5.11 -6.46
C ALA A 67 -4.24 5.18 -5.41
N LEU A 68 -3.06 4.61 -5.68
CA LEU A 68 -1.93 4.58 -4.76
C LEU A 68 -1.02 5.82 -4.85
N GLN A 69 -0.88 6.42 -6.03
CA GLN A 69 0.05 7.54 -6.24
C GLN A 69 -0.31 8.78 -5.41
N PRO A 70 -1.56 9.29 -5.39
CA PRO A 70 -1.91 10.45 -4.57
C PRO A 70 -1.64 10.24 -3.08
N ALA A 71 -1.96 9.05 -2.56
CA ALA A 71 -1.67 8.69 -1.18
C ALA A 71 -0.16 8.59 -0.90
N CYS A 72 0.64 8.07 -1.85
CA CYS A 72 2.10 8.02 -1.74
C CYS A 72 2.71 9.44 -1.64
N GLU A 73 2.25 10.36 -2.49
CA GLU A 73 2.66 11.77 -2.46
C GLU A 73 2.34 12.44 -1.11
N GLN A 74 1.17 12.12 -0.53
CA GLN A 74 0.77 12.61 0.80
C GLN A 74 1.60 12.00 1.93
N VAL A 75 1.95 10.71 1.83
CA VAL A 75 2.87 10.05 2.77
C VAL A 75 4.25 10.72 2.74
N ILE A 76 4.79 10.97 1.54
CA ILE A 76 6.08 11.65 1.36
C ILE A 76 6.03 13.06 1.94
N ALA A 77 4.98 13.83 1.62
CA ALA A 77 4.83 15.20 2.13
C ALA A 77 4.66 15.25 3.66
N HIS A 78 3.96 14.28 4.25
CA HIS A 78 3.68 14.24 5.68
C HIS A 78 4.93 13.96 6.51
N PHE A 79 5.72 12.95 6.15
CA PHE A 79 6.90 12.55 6.92
C PHE A 79 8.16 13.33 6.53
N GLY A 80 8.27 13.82 5.30
CA GLY A 80 9.45 14.52 4.81
C GLY A 80 10.72 13.69 5.01
N ASP A 81 11.68 14.22 5.77
CA ASP A 81 12.95 13.55 6.08
C ASP A 81 12.81 12.44 7.14
N ASP A 82 11.66 12.30 7.81
CA ASP A 82 11.38 11.24 8.78
C ASP A 82 10.89 9.96 8.08
N ILE A 83 11.52 9.55 6.98
CA ILE A 83 11.25 8.29 6.29
C ILE A 83 12.51 7.45 6.35
N HIS A 84 12.41 6.22 6.83
CA HIS A 84 13.57 5.38 7.10
C HIS A 84 13.42 3.97 6.55
N GLU A 85 14.56 3.34 6.26
CA GLU A 85 14.62 1.93 5.87
C GLU A 85 13.96 1.06 6.94
N GLY A 86 13.12 0.12 6.49
CA GLY A 86 12.34 -0.76 7.37
C GLY A 86 11.05 -0.13 7.93
N ASP A 87 10.73 1.12 7.60
CA ASP A 87 9.40 1.67 7.88
C ASP A 87 8.31 0.94 7.08
N VAL A 88 7.10 0.89 7.64
CA VAL A 88 5.90 0.42 6.92
C VAL A 88 4.77 1.34 7.32
N ILE A 89 4.09 1.91 6.33
CA ILE A 89 3.11 2.97 6.52
C ILE A 89 1.74 2.49 6.03
N LEU A 90 0.72 2.69 6.85
CA LEU A 90 -0.68 2.51 6.47
C LEU A 90 -1.32 3.86 6.09
N HIS A 91 -2.31 3.80 5.20
CA HIS A 91 -3.13 4.94 4.83
C HIS A 91 -4.48 4.49 4.23
N ASN A 92 -5.58 5.12 4.61
CA ASN A 92 -6.88 5.00 3.91
C ASN A 92 -7.65 6.34 3.85
N ASP A 93 -7.07 7.42 4.37
CA ASP A 93 -7.80 8.65 4.61
C ASP A 93 -8.20 9.37 3.30
N VAL A 94 -9.50 9.48 3.06
CA VAL A 94 -10.09 10.08 1.85
C VAL A 94 -9.80 11.59 1.71
N PHE A 95 -9.44 12.27 2.79
CA PHE A 95 -9.07 13.69 2.74
C PHE A 95 -7.58 13.93 2.46
N SER A 96 -6.76 12.88 2.42
CA SER A 96 -5.34 12.93 2.12
C SER A 96 -4.95 11.93 1.03
N GLY A 97 -5.72 11.91 -0.06
CA GLY A 97 -5.39 11.14 -1.27
C GLY A 97 -5.92 9.70 -1.30
N GLY A 98 -6.71 9.29 -0.31
CA GLY A 98 -7.45 8.03 -0.31
C GLY A 98 -8.67 8.11 -1.23
N ASN A 99 -9.11 6.97 -1.77
CA ASN A 99 -10.27 6.89 -2.68
C ASN A 99 -11.57 6.49 -1.96
N GLN A 100 -11.48 5.59 -0.98
CA GLN A 100 -12.56 5.25 -0.05
C GLN A 100 -11.96 4.69 1.24
N ASN A 101 -12.68 4.76 2.35
CA ASN A 101 -12.12 4.39 3.66
C ASN A 101 -11.83 2.88 3.80
N ASN A 102 -12.55 2.02 3.10
CA ASN A 102 -12.32 0.57 3.18
C ASN A 102 -11.04 0.12 2.47
N ASP A 103 -10.46 0.95 1.60
CA ASP A 103 -9.25 0.60 0.85
C ASP A 103 -8.01 1.04 1.62
N VAL A 104 -7.38 0.09 2.30
CA VAL A 104 -6.19 0.37 3.11
C VAL A 104 -4.94 0.12 2.28
N ALA A 105 -4.17 1.18 2.04
CA ALA A 105 -2.87 1.14 1.41
C ALA A 105 -1.77 0.80 2.43
N VAL A 106 -0.77 0.05 1.96
CA VAL A 106 0.50 -0.21 2.62
C VAL A 106 1.61 0.35 1.74
N PHE A 107 2.43 1.23 2.31
CA PHE A 107 3.62 1.79 1.67
C PHE A 107 4.87 1.32 2.40
N ARG A 108 5.87 0.90 1.63
CA ARG A 108 7.19 0.52 2.11
C ARG A 108 8.25 1.30 1.33
N PRO A 109 9.03 2.18 1.98
CA PRO A 109 10.13 2.85 1.33
C PRO A 109 11.27 1.86 1.08
N ILE A 110 11.89 1.97 -0.09
CA ILE A 110 13.03 1.15 -0.51
C ILE A 110 14.25 2.06 -0.53
N PHE A 111 15.25 1.71 0.26
CA PHE A 111 16.50 2.48 0.36
C PHE A 111 17.61 1.85 -0.49
N ARG A 112 18.49 2.67 -1.04
CA ARG A 112 19.70 2.20 -1.71
C ARG A 112 20.86 3.13 -1.38
N SER A 113 21.95 2.57 -0.87
CA SER A 113 23.13 3.35 -0.44
C SER A 113 22.76 4.49 0.53
N GLY A 114 21.86 4.23 1.48
CA GLY A 114 21.44 5.18 2.50
C GLY A 114 20.48 6.29 2.03
N LYS A 115 19.92 6.19 0.82
CA LYS A 115 18.95 7.16 0.29
C LYS A 115 17.65 6.47 -0.12
N LEU A 116 16.52 7.16 0.07
CA LEU A 116 15.24 6.74 -0.47
C LEU A 116 15.36 6.63 -2.00
N PHE A 117 15.12 5.44 -2.53
CA PHE A 117 15.29 5.10 -3.93
C PHE A 117 13.95 4.90 -4.64
N ALA A 118 13.03 4.19 -3.99
CA ALA A 118 11.73 3.82 -4.54
C ALA A 118 10.76 3.50 -3.41
N TRP A 119 9.54 3.12 -3.77
CA TRP A 119 8.51 2.58 -2.88
C TRP A 119 7.91 1.32 -3.48
N ALA A 120 7.67 0.32 -2.64
CA ALA A 120 6.73 -0.75 -2.93
C ALA A 120 5.42 -0.44 -2.21
N ALA A 121 4.31 -0.55 -2.92
CA ALA A 121 3.00 -0.32 -2.34
C ALA A 121 1.97 -1.34 -2.79
N CYS A 122 0.97 -1.53 -1.96
CA CYS A 122 -0.26 -2.22 -2.33
C CYS A 122 -1.45 -1.59 -1.61
N LYS A 123 -2.64 -1.78 -2.14
CA LYS A 123 -3.90 -1.33 -1.55
C LYS A 123 -4.94 -2.40 -1.80
N GLY A 124 -5.73 -2.72 -0.79
CA GLY A 124 -6.78 -3.73 -0.87
C GLY A 124 -7.98 -3.34 -0.04
N HIS A 125 -9.15 -3.71 -0.54
CA HIS A 125 -10.41 -3.49 0.15
C HIS A 125 -10.54 -4.38 1.39
N GLN A 126 -10.86 -3.77 2.53
CA GLN A 126 -10.98 -4.47 3.80
C GLN A 126 -12.44 -4.79 4.11
N ALA A 127 -12.67 -5.96 4.73
CA ALA A 127 -14.00 -6.44 5.09
C ALA A 127 -14.70 -5.60 6.18
N ASP A 128 -13.94 -4.84 6.96
CA ASP A 128 -14.42 -3.88 7.95
C ASP A 128 -13.27 -2.90 8.25
N ILE A 129 -13.61 -1.66 8.57
CA ILE A 129 -12.62 -0.65 8.98
C ILE A 129 -13.16 0.20 10.15
N GLY A 130 -14.06 -0.36 10.97
CA GLY A 130 -14.75 0.36 12.04
C GLY A 130 -15.99 1.12 11.57
N GLY A 131 -16.21 2.33 12.10
CA GLY A 131 -17.41 3.13 11.81
C GLY A 131 -18.66 2.69 12.58
N ALA A 132 -19.82 3.22 12.22
CA ALA A 132 -21.08 2.97 12.93
C ALA A 132 -21.74 1.62 12.58
N GLN A 133 -21.41 1.02 11.43
CA GLN A 133 -21.97 -0.24 10.95
C GLN A 133 -20.86 -1.22 10.54
N ALA A 134 -21.10 -2.51 10.75
CA ALA A 134 -20.19 -3.56 10.31
C ALA A 134 -20.12 -3.62 8.77
N GLY A 135 -18.93 -3.84 8.22
CA GLY A 135 -18.72 -3.95 6.77
C GLY A 135 -18.24 -2.66 6.09
N GLY A 136 -18.18 -1.54 6.81
CA GLY A 136 -17.67 -0.26 6.30
C GLY A 136 -18.60 0.51 5.34
N TYR A 137 -19.82 0.01 5.09
CA TYR A 137 -20.82 0.68 4.27
C TYR A 137 -22.07 0.99 5.09
N ASN A 138 -22.11 2.19 5.68
CA ASN A 138 -23.27 2.70 6.39
C ASN A 138 -24.07 3.64 5.47
N PRO A 139 -25.22 3.22 4.90
CA PRO A 139 -26.02 4.08 4.02
C PRO A 139 -26.66 5.27 4.76
N GLU A 140 -26.75 5.19 6.09
CA GLU A 140 -27.25 6.27 6.94
C GLU A 140 -26.17 7.24 7.42
N ALA A 141 -24.90 7.03 7.02
CA ALA A 141 -23.85 7.99 7.32
C ALA A 141 -24.17 9.35 6.68
N ARG A 142 -23.92 10.41 7.46
CA ARG A 142 -24.01 11.82 7.03
C ARG A 142 -22.67 12.52 7.16
N GLU A 143 -21.74 11.91 7.88
CA GLU A 143 -20.40 12.42 8.11
C GLU A 143 -19.38 11.27 8.09
N VAL A 144 -18.14 11.55 7.67
CA VAL A 144 -17.10 10.52 7.49
C VAL A 144 -16.76 9.75 8.78
N TRP A 145 -16.92 10.36 9.95
CA TRP A 145 -16.65 9.72 11.24
C TRP A 145 -17.62 8.57 11.56
N GLN A 146 -18.77 8.52 10.87
CA GLN A 146 -19.74 7.43 10.98
C GLN A 146 -19.41 6.28 10.02
N GLU A 147 -18.52 6.48 9.05
CA GLU A 147 -18.20 5.50 8.01
C GLU A 147 -17.09 4.55 8.43
N ALA A 148 -16.01 5.07 9.03
CA ALA A 148 -14.78 4.30 9.21
C ALA A 148 -13.79 4.92 10.21
N LEU A 149 -12.84 4.11 10.67
CA LEU A 149 -11.55 4.58 11.16
C LEU A 149 -10.75 5.18 10.00
N ARG A 150 -10.46 6.48 10.09
CA ARG A 150 -9.55 7.16 9.18
C ARG A 150 -8.11 6.99 9.66
N ILE A 151 -7.26 6.49 8.77
CA ILE A 151 -5.85 6.23 8.94
C ILE A 151 -5.11 7.22 8.02
N PRO A 152 -4.67 8.38 8.55
CA PRO A 152 -3.74 9.26 7.85
C PRO A 152 -2.38 8.55 7.67
N PRO A 153 -1.36 9.15 7.02
CA PRO A 153 -0.04 8.54 6.94
C PRO A 153 0.46 8.08 8.33
N LEU A 154 0.51 6.77 8.54
CA LEU A 154 0.72 6.19 9.86
C LEU A 154 1.75 5.05 9.79
N LYS A 155 2.93 5.26 10.40
CA LYS A 155 3.92 4.19 10.56
C LYS A 155 3.38 3.10 11.49
N VAL A 156 3.33 1.87 11.02
CA VAL A 156 3.06 0.67 11.82
C VAL A 156 4.34 -0.13 12.09
N TYR A 157 5.34 -0.01 11.21
CA TYR A 157 6.72 -0.36 11.54
C TYR A 157 7.55 0.90 11.47
N GLU A 158 8.44 1.06 12.45
CA GLU A 158 9.41 2.14 12.52
C GLU A 158 10.80 1.52 12.58
N ARG A 159 11.61 1.75 11.55
CA ARG A 159 12.96 1.20 11.37
C ARG A 159 13.01 -0.32 11.60
N GLY A 160 12.06 -1.04 11.00
CA GLY A 160 11.94 -2.50 11.09
C GLY A 160 11.30 -3.02 12.37
N THR A 161 10.93 -2.15 13.32
CA THR A 161 10.29 -2.54 14.58
C THR A 161 8.80 -2.27 14.54
N LEU A 162 7.98 -3.29 14.82
CA LEU A 162 6.52 -3.14 14.92
C LEU A 162 6.16 -2.20 16.08
N ARG A 163 5.43 -1.12 15.77
CA ARG A 163 4.81 -0.24 16.77
C ARG A 163 3.56 -0.90 17.33
N ARG A 164 3.75 -1.73 18.35
CA ARG A 164 2.69 -2.61 18.90
C ARG A 164 1.50 -1.83 19.46
N ASP A 165 1.75 -0.69 20.06
CA ASP A 165 0.75 0.27 20.53
C ASP A 165 -0.11 0.80 19.38
N VAL A 166 0.51 1.27 18.30
CA VAL A 166 -0.18 1.77 17.10
C VAL A 166 -0.96 0.66 16.41
N TRP A 167 -0.33 -0.51 16.24
CA TRP A 167 -0.99 -1.69 15.69
C TRP A 167 -2.24 -2.05 16.48
N ARG A 168 -2.13 -2.16 17.81
CA ARG A 168 -3.27 -2.46 18.69
C ARG A 168 -4.33 -1.37 18.63
N MET A 169 -3.95 -0.10 18.54
CA MET A 169 -4.90 1.01 18.42
C MET A 169 -5.73 0.91 17.14
N VAL A 170 -5.11 0.62 15.99
CA VAL A 170 -5.82 0.45 14.71
C VAL A 170 -6.80 -0.71 14.80
N PHE A 171 -6.32 -1.90 15.17
CA PHE A 171 -7.15 -3.11 15.16
C PHE A 171 -8.16 -3.19 16.31
N ALA A 172 -8.01 -2.40 17.38
CA ALA A 172 -9.04 -2.26 18.41
C ALA A 172 -10.32 -1.59 17.88
N ASN A 173 -10.24 -0.88 16.75
CA ASN A 173 -11.38 -0.22 16.11
C ASN A 173 -11.99 -1.04 14.96
N ILE A 174 -11.51 -2.26 14.71
CA ILE A 174 -11.92 -3.09 13.57
C ILE A 174 -12.58 -4.36 14.08
N ARG A 175 -13.78 -4.68 13.59
CA ARG A 175 -14.60 -5.78 14.12
C ARG A 175 -14.10 -7.15 13.71
N TYR A 176 -13.57 -7.27 12.49
CA TYR A 176 -13.24 -8.56 11.89
C TYR A 176 -11.74 -8.82 11.96
N PRO A 177 -11.29 -9.88 12.69
CA PRO A 177 -9.87 -10.22 12.80
C PRO A 177 -9.19 -10.52 11.46
N ILE A 178 -9.96 -10.95 10.45
CA ILE A 178 -9.47 -11.24 9.10
C ILE A 178 -8.77 -10.03 8.46
N VAL A 179 -9.17 -8.81 8.82
CA VAL A 179 -8.56 -7.57 8.34
C VAL A 179 -7.12 -7.47 8.82
N GLU A 180 -6.83 -7.83 10.07
CA GLU A 180 -5.44 -7.84 10.56
C GLU A 180 -4.56 -8.83 9.78
N GLU A 181 -5.14 -9.96 9.39
CA GLU A 181 -4.46 -11.00 8.62
C GLU A 181 -4.20 -10.55 7.18
N ASP A 182 -5.16 -9.85 6.57
CA ASP A 182 -5.02 -9.26 5.25
C ASP A 182 -4.02 -8.10 5.22
N ILE A 183 -4.01 -7.21 6.24
CA ILE A 183 -2.96 -6.19 6.35
C ILE A 183 -1.58 -6.84 6.49
N LYS A 184 -1.42 -7.92 7.26
CA LYS A 184 -0.13 -8.66 7.32
C LYS A 184 0.27 -9.21 5.95
N ALA A 185 -0.68 -9.72 5.16
CA ALA A 185 -0.42 -10.17 3.79
C ALA A 185 0.01 -9.00 2.88
N GLN A 186 -0.62 -7.84 3.00
CA GLN A 186 -0.22 -6.60 2.32
C GLN A 186 1.21 -6.16 2.67
N ILE A 187 1.56 -6.18 3.95
CA ILE A 187 2.94 -5.91 4.40
C ILE A 187 3.93 -6.93 3.82
N GLY A 188 3.53 -8.21 3.75
CA GLY A 188 4.30 -9.26 3.11
C GLY A 188 4.55 -9.01 1.63
N ALA A 189 3.50 -8.64 0.88
CA ALA A 189 3.60 -8.35 -0.55
C ALA A 189 4.54 -7.16 -0.85
N THR A 190 4.45 -6.06 -0.08
CA THR A 190 5.40 -4.94 -0.25
C THR A 190 6.85 -5.34 0.02
N ARG A 191 7.09 -6.29 0.93
CA ARG A 191 8.43 -6.84 1.20
C ARG A 191 8.98 -7.65 0.02
N ILE A 192 8.11 -8.36 -0.73
CA ILE A 192 8.51 -9.03 -1.97
C ILE A 192 8.98 -8.01 -3.00
N GLY A 193 8.22 -6.91 -3.15
CA GLY A 193 8.58 -5.79 -4.03
C GLY A 193 9.91 -5.15 -3.66
N GLU A 194 10.12 -4.85 -2.37
CA GLU A 194 11.40 -4.33 -1.84
C GLU A 194 12.57 -5.25 -2.19
N ARG A 195 12.47 -6.55 -1.86
CA ARG A 195 13.54 -7.52 -2.15
C ARG A 195 13.87 -7.58 -3.64
N ALA A 196 12.85 -7.70 -4.50
CA ALA A 196 13.07 -7.82 -5.93
C ALA A 196 13.66 -6.53 -6.55
N MET A 197 13.31 -5.36 -6.02
CA MET A 197 13.92 -4.08 -6.42
C MET A 197 15.41 -4.01 -6.03
N HIS A 198 15.80 -4.55 -4.87
CA HIS A 198 17.22 -4.65 -4.51
C HIS A 198 17.99 -5.62 -5.42
N GLU A 199 17.37 -6.72 -5.85
CA GLU A 199 17.99 -7.67 -6.78
C GLU A 199 18.15 -7.10 -8.19
N LEU A 200 17.24 -6.22 -8.61
CA LEU A 200 17.27 -5.59 -9.93
C LEU A 200 18.34 -4.49 -10.07
N PHE A 201 18.73 -3.82 -8.97
CA PHE A 201 19.54 -2.59 -9.00
C PHE A 201 20.82 -2.64 -8.17
#